data_AF-R8BFB5-F1
#
_entry.id   AF-R8BFB5-F1
#
_cell.length_a   1.000
_cell.length_b   1.000
_cell.length_c   1.000
_cell.angle_alpha   90.00
_cell.angle_beta   90.00
_cell.angle_gamma   90.00
#
_symmetry.space_group_name_H-M   'P 1'
#
loop_
_entity.id
_entity.type
_entity.pdbx_description
1 polymer ?
#
loop_
_entity_poly.entity_id
_entity_poly.type
_entity_poly.pdbx_seq_one_letter_code
_entity_poly.pdbx_strand_id
1 'polypeptide(L)'
;MSSFENLLLLRFLETLTAKYAQPMFTNAAKDNNFNIYSAERGAPENKGDTLEAVHPVIRTNPVTGWKSVFAVGQHAQSIHGLSEAESQHFLNWFTSLIMENHDLQVRFKWKDINDVAIWDNRSTYHAATPDYIYEKELGERYGSRAVSVGEKPYLDPQSTGRRQALYAENHQAATAS
;
A
#
# COMPACT_ATOMS: atom_id res chain seq x y z
N MET A 1 10.73 -23.49 11.66
CA MET A 1 11.62 -22.39 11.21
C MET A 1 11.62 -21.34 12.31
N SER A 2 12.79 -21.03 12.86
CA SER A 2 12.93 -20.41 14.18
C SER A 2 12.58 -18.92 14.16
N SER A 3 12.09 -18.38 15.27
CA SER A 3 11.72 -16.97 15.44
C SER A 3 12.85 -15.98 15.14
N PHE A 4 14.12 -16.44 15.12
CA PHE A 4 15.29 -15.62 14.83
C PHE A 4 15.51 -15.30 13.36
N GLU A 5 15.25 -16.25 12.45
CA GLU A 5 15.46 -16.06 11.00
C GLU A 5 14.50 -15.01 10.43
N ASN A 6 13.26 -14.99 10.93
CA ASN A 6 12.28 -13.96 10.58
C ASN A 6 12.70 -12.57 11.08
N LEU A 7 13.47 -12.46 12.16
CA LEU A 7 13.85 -11.17 12.74
C LEU A 7 14.91 -10.43 11.90
N LEU A 8 15.87 -11.17 11.33
CA LEU A 8 16.92 -10.60 10.48
C LEU A 8 16.34 -10.04 9.19
N LEU A 9 15.46 -10.80 8.53
CA LEU A 9 14.81 -10.35 7.31
C LEU A 9 13.97 -9.09 7.55
N LEU A 10 13.17 -9.07 8.62
CA LEU A 10 12.36 -7.88 8.95
C LEU A 10 13.23 -6.64 9.18
N ARG A 11 14.30 -6.77 9.96
CA ARG A 11 15.24 -5.66 10.19
C ARG A 11 15.94 -5.20 8.92
N PHE A 12 16.29 -6.12 8.03
CA PHE A 12 16.86 -5.79 6.73
C PHE A 12 15.89 -4.95 5.90
N LEU A 13 14.64 -5.41 5.77
CA LEU A 13 13.60 -4.70 5.01
C LEU A 13 13.26 -3.32 5.58
N GLU A 14 13.37 -3.14 6.89
CA GLU A 14 13.21 -1.85 7.57
C GLU A 14 14.28 -0.82 7.17
N THR A 15 15.44 -1.24 6.62
CA THR A 15 16.46 -0.30 6.14
C THR A 15 16.24 0.17 4.71
N LEU A 16 15.33 -0.48 3.96
CA LEU A 16 15.19 -0.27 2.53
C LEU A 16 14.19 0.84 2.19
N THR A 17 14.47 1.53 1.09
CA THR A 17 13.54 2.45 0.42
C THR A 17 13.27 1.96 -0.98
N ALA A 18 12.11 2.33 -1.54
CA ALA A 18 11.72 1.98 -2.89
C ALA A 18 11.34 3.24 -3.68
N LYS A 19 11.57 3.18 -4.99
CA LYS A 19 11.01 4.12 -5.96
C LYS A 19 9.56 3.74 -6.22
N TYR A 20 8.67 4.71 -6.06
CA TYR A 20 7.26 4.61 -6.39
C TYR A 20 6.97 5.52 -7.59
N ALA A 21 6.36 4.98 -8.64
CA ALA A 21 6.02 5.74 -9.83
C ALA A 21 4.80 5.14 -10.54
N GLN A 22 4.13 5.95 -11.34
CA GLN A 22 3.19 5.46 -12.36
C GLN A 22 3.50 6.08 -13.72
N PRO A 23 4.42 5.47 -14.49
CA PRO A 23 4.76 5.97 -15.83
C PRO A 23 3.55 5.93 -16.79
N MET A 24 2.52 5.11 -16.50
CA MET A 24 1.29 5.04 -17.28
C MET A 24 0.61 6.40 -17.44
N PHE A 25 0.58 7.25 -16.40
CA PHE A 25 -0.07 8.56 -16.52
C PHE A 25 0.67 9.48 -17.50
N THR A 26 2.00 9.50 -17.43
CA THR A 26 2.82 10.28 -18.36
C THR A 26 2.68 9.76 -19.79
N ASN A 27 2.59 8.44 -19.98
CA ASN A 27 2.35 7.85 -21.30
C ASN A 27 0.96 8.20 -21.82
N ALA A 28 -0.08 8.05 -20.99
CA ALA A 28 -1.45 8.42 -21.37
C ALA A 28 -1.60 9.90 -21.73
N ALA A 29 -0.92 10.79 -21.02
CA ALA A 29 -0.88 12.23 -21.34
C ALA A 29 -0.29 12.49 -22.73
N LYS A 30 0.82 11.83 -23.06
CA LYS A 30 1.45 11.91 -24.39
C LYS A 30 0.53 11.35 -25.47
N ASP A 31 0.00 10.15 -25.26
CA ASP A 31 -0.82 9.43 -26.23
C ASP A 31 -2.14 10.15 -26.54
N ASN A 32 -2.66 10.92 -25.57
CA ASN A 32 -3.92 11.66 -25.70
C ASN A 32 -3.73 13.18 -25.79
N ASN A 33 -2.50 13.65 -26.02
CA ASN A 33 -2.15 15.05 -26.27
C ASN A 33 -2.68 16.04 -25.22
N PHE A 34 -2.54 15.71 -23.93
CA PHE A 34 -2.83 16.60 -22.82
C PHE A 34 -1.66 16.73 -21.86
N ASN A 35 -1.63 17.80 -21.06
CA ASN A 35 -0.58 18.04 -20.09
C ASN A 35 -0.94 17.49 -18.71
N ILE A 36 0.03 16.89 -18.02
CA ILE A 36 -0.11 16.56 -16.60
C ILE A 36 -0.27 17.87 -15.82
N TYR A 37 -1.28 17.92 -14.95
CA TYR A 37 -1.49 19.05 -14.04
C TYR A 37 -0.30 19.16 -13.09
N SER A 38 0.50 20.22 -13.21
CA SER A 38 1.82 20.33 -12.55
C SER A 38 1.84 21.10 -11.22
N ALA A 39 0.74 21.78 -10.87
CA ALA A 39 0.63 22.45 -9.58
C ALA A 39 0.43 21.44 -8.43
N GLU A 40 0.30 21.94 -7.21
CA GLU A 40 0.12 21.10 -6.01
C GLU A 40 -1.16 20.26 -6.09
N ARG A 41 -1.05 18.97 -5.78
CA ARG A 41 -2.13 17.98 -5.82
C ARG A 41 -2.31 17.31 -4.46
N GLY A 42 -2.90 18.05 -3.52
CA GLY A 42 -3.09 17.59 -2.14
C GLY A 42 -1.89 17.92 -1.25
N ALA A 43 -0.96 16.99 -1.07
CA ALA A 43 0.25 17.25 -0.30
C ALA A 43 1.15 18.28 -1.03
N PRO A 44 1.78 19.25 -0.33
CA PRO A 44 2.62 20.28 -0.96
C PRO A 44 3.81 19.73 -1.76
N GLU A 45 4.31 18.55 -1.38
CA GLU A 45 5.36 17.82 -2.09
C GLU A 45 4.87 17.13 -3.37
N ASN A 46 3.56 16.89 -3.51
CA ASN A 46 2.97 16.28 -4.70
C ASN A 46 2.71 17.34 -5.78
N LYS A 47 3.77 17.76 -6.45
CA LYS A 47 3.77 18.75 -7.53
C LYS A 47 4.66 18.30 -8.68
N GLY A 48 4.68 19.07 -9.78
CA GLY A 48 5.42 18.74 -10.99
C GLY A 48 4.71 17.73 -11.87
N ASP A 49 5.31 17.44 -13.02
CA ASP A 49 4.81 16.52 -14.06
C ASP A 49 5.32 15.08 -13.90
N THR A 50 6.34 14.90 -13.05
CA THR A 50 6.97 13.62 -12.75
C THR A 50 6.31 13.00 -11.52
N LEU A 51 5.45 12.01 -11.73
CA LEU A 51 4.68 11.34 -10.68
C LEU A 51 5.51 10.23 -10.02
N GLU A 52 6.59 10.63 -9.35
CA GLU A 52 7.53 9.73 -8.70
C GLU A 52 7.81 10.16 -7.25
N ALA A 53 8.09 9.18 -6.38
CA ALA A 53 8.47 9.41 -5.00
C ALA A 53 9.39 8.30 -4.47
N VAL A 54 10.11 8.60 -3.38
CA VAL A 54 10.91 7.62 -2.64
C VAL A 54 10.34 7.49 -1.24
N HIS A 55 9.93 6.26 -0.89
CA HIS A 55 9.33 5.94 0.41
C HIS A 55 9.95 4.66 0.98
N PRO A 56 9.84 4.43 2.30
CA PRO A 56 10.36 3.20 2.89
C PRO A 56 9.61 1.97 2.38
N VAL A 57 10.27 0.81 2.39
CA VAL A 57 9.65 -0.49 2.05
C VAL A 57 8.69 -0.92 3.14
N ILE A 58 9.04 -0.65 4.40
CA ILE A 58 8.18 -0.85 5.57
C ILE A 58 7.81 0.53 6.11
N ARG A 59 6.52 0.80 6.31
CA ARG A 59 6.05 2.07 6.86
C ARG A 59 5.45 1.89 8.25
N THR A 60 5.40 2.98 9.02
CA THR A 60 4.63 3.10 10.25
C THR A 60 3.28 3.76 9.94
N ASN A 61 2.20 3.22 10.50
CA ASN A 61 0.92 3.93 10.56
C ASN A 61 0.98 4.96 11.70
N PRO A 62 0.81 6.27 11.43
CA PRO A 62 0.98 7.32 12.44
C PRO A 62 -0.08 7.30 13.54
N VAL A 63 -1.22 6.62 13.33
CA VAL A 63 -2.31 6.54 14.32
C VAL A 63 -2.11 5.34 15.23
N THR A 64 -1.78 4.18 14.68
CA THR A 64 -1.67 2.94 15.47
C THR A 64 -0.26 2.64 15.95
N GLY A 65 0.76 3.29 15.38
CA GLY A 65 2.17 2.95 15.63
C GLY A 65 2.55 1.58 15.06
N TRP A 66 1.73 0.98 14.20
CA TRP A 66 1.99 -0.34 13.64
C TRP A 66 2.77 -0.30 12.31
N LYS A 67 3.66 -1.26 12.12
CA LYS A 67 4.41 -1.48 10.89
C LYS A 67 3.57 -2.23 9.85
N SER A 68 3.69 -1.82 8.58
CA SER A 68 3.12 -2.52 7.42
C SER A 68 4.07 -2.46 6.22
N VAL A 69 3.98 -3.47 5.34
CA VAL A 69 4.69 -3.45 4.05
C VAL A 69 4.04 -2.39 3.15
N PHE A 70 4.85 -1.50 2.59
CA PHE A 70 4.41 -0.38 1.75
C PHE A 70 4.74 -0.56 0.27
N ALA A 71 5.84 -1.26 -0.03
CA ALA A 71 6.30 -1.49 -1.41
C ALA A 71 5.51 -2.61 -2.10
N VAL A 72 4.21 -2.40 -2.31
CA VAL A 72 3.27 -3.40 -2.84
C VAL A 72 2.60 -2.90 -4.11
N GLY A 73 2.41 -3.81 -5.05
CA GLY A 73 1.60 -3.57 -6.24
C GLY A 73 2.27 -2.65 -7.25
N GLN A 74 1.47 -2.15 -8.19
CA GLN A 74 1.94 -1.54 -9.43
C GLN A 74 2.68 -0.21 -9.26
N HIS A 75 2.63 0.41 -8.09
CA HIS A 75 3.31 1.68 -7.85
C HIS A 75 4.79 1.50 -7.50
N ALA A 76 5.14 0.44 -6.75
CA ALA A 76 6.52 0.19 -6.35
C ALA A 76 7.30 -0.40 -7.54
N GLN A 77 8.28 0.36 -8.06
CA GLN A 77 9.00 0.02 -9.29
C GLN A 77 10.34 -0.67 -9.01
N SER A 78 11.06 -0.21 -7.98
CA SER A 78 12.36 -0.77 -7.63
C SER A 78 12.71 -0.48 -6.17
N ILE A 79 13.53 -1.35 -5.57
CA ILE A 79 14.04 -1.21 -4.21
C ILE A 79 15.51 -0.76 -4.28
N HIS A 80 15.84 0.33 -3.61
CA HIS A 80 17.20 0.87 -3.59
C HIS A 80 18.15 -0.02 -2.81
N GLY A 81 19.39 -0.11 -3.29
CA GLY A 81 20.45 -0.91 -2.66
C GLY A 81 20.42 -2.40 -3.01
N LEU A 82 19.43 -2.84 -3.79
CA LEU A 82 19.34 -4.21 -4.32
C LEU A 82 19.64 -4.22 -5.81
N SER A 83 20.09 -5.37 -6.33
CA SER A 83 20.08 -5.62 -7.77
C SER A 83 18.64 -5.66 -8.31
N GLU A 84 18.49 -5.49 -9.63
CA GLU A 84 17.18 -5.55 -10.29
C GLU A 84 16.45 -6.88 -10.01
N ALA A 85 17.17 -8.00 -10.07
CA ALA A 85 16.61 -9.32 -9.80
C ALA A 85 16.14 -9.48 -8.35
N GLU A 86 16.93 -9.02 -7.38
CA GLU A 86 16.55 -9.04 -5.96
C GLU A 86 15.37 -8.12 -5.68
N SER A 87 15.39 -6.91 -6.22
CA SER A 87 14.29 -5.94 -6.13
C SER A 87 12.99 -6.54 -6.66
N GLN A 88 13.01 -7.11 -7.87
CA GLN A 88 11.82 -7.71 -8.46
C GLN A 88 11.31 -8.91 -7.66
N HIS A 89 12.22 -9.73 -7.11
CA HIS A 89 11.86 -10.84 -6.25
C HIS A 89 11.09 -10.37 -5.01
N PHE A 90 11.61 -9.37 -4.29
CA PHE A 90 10.95 -8.82 -3.11
C PHE A 90 9.60 -8.18 -3.42
N LEU A 91 9.50 -7.36 -4.48
CA LEU A 91 8.25 -6.72 -4.89
C LEU A 91 7.16 -7.73 -5.24
N ASN A 92 7.53 -8.80 -5.96
CA ASN A 92 6.62 -9.91 -6.26
C ASN A 92 6.20 -10.64 -4.99
N TRP A 93 7.15 -10.95 -4.12
CA TRP A 93 6.87 -11.63 -2.85
C TRP A 93 5.94 -10.82 -1.94
N PHE A 94 6.16 -9.51 -1.79
CA PHE A 94 5.28 -8.63 -1.02
C PHE A 94 3.85 -8.62 -1.56
N THR A 95 3.71 -8.65 -2.88
CA THR A 95 2.41 -8.74 -3.54
C THR A 95 1.74 -10.10 -3.25
N SER A 96 2.47 -11.21 -3.40
CA SER A 96 1.98 -12.55 -3.08
C SER A 96 1.56 -12.70 -1.62
N LEU A 97 2.31 -12.12 -0.65
CA LEU A 97 1.95 -12.15 0.78
C LEU A 97 0.54 -11.61 1.06
N ILE A 98 0.06 -10.69 0.24
CA ILE A 98 -1.27 -10.07 0.37
C ILE A 98 -2.30 -10.79 -0.49
N MET A 99 -1.96 -11.08 -1.75
CA MET A 99 -2.91 -11.64 -2.72
C MET A 99 -3.20 -13.13 -2.50
N GLU A 100 -2.24 -13.90 -2.00
CA GLU A 100 -2.38 -15.35 -1.77
C GLU A 100 -2.84 -15.67 -0.35
N ASN A 101 -3.04 -14.65 0.50
CA ASN A 101 -3.49 -14.82 1.87
C ASN A 101 -4.96 -14.42 2.03
N HIS A 102 -5.85 -15.42 2.01
CA HIS A 102 -7.29 -15.20 2.13
C HIS A 102 -7.72 -14.65 3.49
N ASP A 103 -6.95 -14.88 4.57
CA ASP A 103 -7.26 -14.35 5.91
C ASP A 103 -7.12 -12.83 5.99
N LEU A 104 -6.43 -12.21 5.01
CA LEU A 104 -6.22 -10.76 4.94
C LEU A 104 -7.23 -10.05 4.03
N GLN A 105 -8.16 -10.78 3.41
CA GLN A 105 -9.00 -10.25 2.34
C GLN A 105 -10.45 -10.08 2.75
N VAL A 106 -11.03 -8.96 2.29
CA VAL A 106 -12.48 -8.73 2.32
C VAL A 106 -12.92 -8.45 0.90
N ARG A 107 -13.88 -9.22 0.39
CA ARG A 107 -14.54 -8.94 -0.89
C ARG A 107 -15.91 -8.33 -0.65
N PHE A 108 -16.01 -7.03 -0.93
CA PHE A 108 -17.25 -6.29 -0.76
C PHE A 108 -18.10 -6.34 -2.03
N LYS A 109 -19.33 -6.85 -1.92
CA LYS A 109 -20.31 -6.83 -3.01
C LYS A 109 -21.24 -5.63 -2.83
N TRP A 110 -21.10 -4.65 -3.72
CA TRP A 110 -22.03 -3.52 -3.85
C TRP A 110 -23.42 -4.04 -4.24
N LYS A 111 -24.45 -3.63 -3.50
CA LYS A 111 -25.84 -4.04 -3.71
C LYS A 111 -26.77 -2.84 -3.93
N ASP A 112 -26.55 -1.76 -3.18
CA ASP A 112 -27.45 -0.62 -3.15
C ASP A 112 -26.74 0.70 -3.50
N ILE A 113 -27.49 1.69 -3.99
CA ILE A 113 -26.97 3.02 -4.39
C ILE A 113 -26.29 3.80 -3.25
N ASN A 114 -26.61 3.44 -2.00
CA ASN A 114 -26.12 4.10 -0.79
C ASN A 114 -25.06 3.27 -0.06
N ASP A 115 -24.59 2.17 -0.63
CA ASP A 115 -23.46 1.44 -0.06
C ASP A 115 -22.24 2.36 -0.02
N VAL A 116 -21.49 2.29 1.09
CA VAL A 116 -20.27 3.06 1.30
C VAL A 116 -19.21 2.14 1.87
N ALA A 117 -18.00 2.23 1.30
CA ALA A 117 -16.81 1.61 1.86
C ALA A 117 -15.83 2.70 2.28
N ILE A 118 -15.29 2.56 3.50
CA ILE A 118 -14.24 3.42 4.04
C ILE A 118 -13.07 2.51 4.40
N TRP A 119 -11.87 2.88 3.99
CA TRP A 119 -10.66 2.12 4.29
C TRP A 119 -9.47 3.06 4.55
N ASP A 120 -8.49 2.57 5.33
CA ASP A 120 -7.25 3.29 5.59
C ASP A 120 -6.18 2.89 4.57
N ASN A 121 -5.93 3.75 3.58
CA ASN A 121 -4.90 3.55 2.55
C ASN A 121 -3.47 3.35 3.11
N ARG A 122 -3.22 3.64 4.39
CA ARG A 122 -1.92 3.44 5.03
C ARG A 122 -1.68 1.98 5.44
N SER A 123 -2.73 1.16 5.45
CA SER A 123 -2.68 -0.25 5.88
C SER A 123 -3.47 -1.22 5.00
N THR A 124 -4.13 -0.75 3.94
CA THR A 124 -4.95 -1.59 3.07
C THR A 124 -4.57 -1.39 1.61
N TYR A 125 -4.63 -2.48 0.84
CA TYR A 125 -4.60 -2.47 -0.62
C TYR A 125 -5.96 -2.90 -1.16
N HIS A 126 -6.33 -2.39 -2.32
CA HIS A 126 -7.61 -2.69 -2.94
C HIS A 126 -7.45 -2.85 -4.45
N ALA A 127 -8.30 -3.67 -5.04
CA ALA A 127 -8.39 -3.87 -6.48
C ALA A 127 -9.86 -3.84 -6.89
N ALA A 128 -10.16 -3.18 -8.01
CA ALA A 128 -11.46 -3.32 -8.65
C ALA A 128 -11.50 -4.68 -9.37
N THR A 129 -12.54 -5.47 -9.13
CA THR A 129 -12.82 -6.66 -9.94
C THR A 129 -13.42 -6.20 -11.29
N PRO A 130 -12.82 -6.56 -12.44
CA PRO A 130 -13.29 -6.15 -13.77
C PRO A 130 -14.36 -7.10 -14.35
N ASP A 131 -15.17 -7.74 -13.50
CA ASP A 131 -16.23 -8.68 -13.91
C ASP A 131 -17.25 -8.03 -14.84
N TYR A 132 -17.60 -6.77 -14.59
CA TYR A 132 -18.46 -5.93 -15.43
C TYR A 132 -17.93 -5.67 -16.86
N ILE A 133 -16.66 -5.96 -17.16
CA ILE A 133 -16.11 -5.83 -18.52
C ILE A 133 -16.48 -7.05 -19.38
N TYR A 134 -16.56 -8.23 -18.78
CA TYR A 134 -16.76 -9.50 -19.48
C TYR A 134 -18.21 -9.98 -19.41
N GLU A 135 -18.91 -9.66 -18.31
CA GLU A 135 -20.31 -10.02 -18.10
C GLU A 135 -21.22 -8.89 -18.60
N LYS A 136 -21.66 -9.01 -19.85
CA LYS A 136 -22.52 -8.01 -20.53
C LYS A 136 -23.81 -7.67 -19.78
N GLU A 137 -24.27 -8.57 -18.92
CA GLU A 137 -25.52 -8.42 -18.14
C GLU A 137 -25.37 -7.51 -16.91
N LEU A 138 -24.14 -7.22 -16.47
CA LEU A 138 -23.89 -6.39 -15.28
C LEU A 138 -24.05 -4.88 -15.53
N GLY A 139 -23.96 -4.43 -16.78
CA GLY A 139 -24.13 -3.03 -17.17
C GLY A 139 -23.00 -2.10 -16.72
N GLU A 140 -23.27 -0.79 -16.74
CA GLU A 140 -22.31 0.25 -16.37
C GLU A 140 -22.07 0.31 -14.86
N ARG A 141 -20.81 0.55 -14.46
CA ARG A 141 -20.41 0.73 -13.06
C ARG A 141 -19.82 2.13 -12.84
N TYR A 142 -20.46 2.92 -11.99
CA TYR A 142 -19.99 4.24 -11.57
C TYR A 142 -19.97 4.37 -10.05
N GLY A 143 -19.14 5.28 -9.54
CA GLY A 143 -19.04 5.58 -8.11
C GLY A 143 -18.26 6.86 -7.87
N SER A 144 -18.57 7.53 -6.75
CA SER A 144 -17.84 8.71 -6.30
C SER A 144 -16.81 8.33 -5.26
N ARG A 145 -15.60 8.87 -5.35
CA ARG A 145 -14.53 8.66 -4.36
C ARG A 145 -14.00 10.00 -3.86
N ALA A 146 -14.02 10.18 -2.55
CA ALA A 146 -13.27 11.23 -1.87
C ALA A 146 -12.01 10.63 -1.23
N VAL A 147 -10.92 11.39 -1.22
CA VAL A 147 -9.67 11.03 -0.55
C VAL A 147 -9.20 12.20 0.30
N SER A 148 -8.71 11.91 1.50
CA SER A 148 -8.05 12.91 2.34
C SER A 148 -6.57 13.03 1.98
N VAL A 149 -5.99 14.21 2.22
CA VAL A 149 -4.53 14.38 2.14
C VAL A 149 -3.89 13.57 3.26
N GLY A 150 -2.92 12.72 2.90
CA GLY A 150 -2.14 11.90 3.84
C GLY A 150 -0.80 12.54 4.21
N GLU A 151 -0.16 11.97 5.22
CA GLU A 151 1.21 12.31 5.60
C GLU A 151 2.26 11.69 4.66
N LYS A 152 3.46 12.25 4.65
CA LYS A 152 4.63 11.62 4.03
C LYS A 152 4.93 10.28 4.72
N PRO A 153 4.96 9.14 4.00
CA PRO A 153 5.31 7.84 4.58
C PRO A 153 6.69 7.85 5.25
N TYR A 154 6.76 7.28 6.45
CA TYR A 154 7.98 7.15 7.24
C TYR A 154 8.01 5.80 7.96
N LEU A 155 9.19 5.43 8.46
CA LEU A 155 9.39 4.32 9.38
C LEU A 155 9.92 4.87 10.71
N ASP A 156 9.21 4.61 11.79
CA ASP A 156 9.72 4.81 13.14
C ASP A 156 10.43 3.52 13.61
N PRO A 157 11.74 3.55 13.95
CA PRO A 157 12.46 2.39 14.46
C PRO A 157 11.83 1.78 15.72
N GLN A 158 11.10 2.56 16.51
CA GLN A 158 10.42 2.12 17.74
C GLN A 158 9.02 1.54 17.49
N SER A 159 8.48 1.67 16.27
CA SER A 159 7.17 1.09 15.93
C SER A 159 7.20 -0.45 15.97
N THR A 160 6.02 -1.05 16.17
CA THR A 160 5.90 -2.50 16.35
C THR A 160 4.98 -3.12 15.31
N GLY A 161 5.06 -4.44 15.12
CA GLY A 161 4.06 -5.13 14.31
C GLY A 161 2.73 -5.26 15.06
N ARG A 162 1.60 -5.22 14.35
CA ARG A 162 0.25 -5.38 14.93
C ARG A 162 0.16 -6.57 15.89
N ARG A 163 0.67 -7.74 15.48
CA ARG A 163 0.63 -8.96 16.29
C ARG A 163 1.42 -8.79 17.60
N GLN A 164 2.58 -8.15 17.54
CA GLN A 164 3.41 -7.89 18.71
C GLN A 164 2.71 -6.94 19.69
N ALA A 165 2.11 -5.84 19.18
CA ALA A 165 1.36 -4.89 19.99
C ALA A 165 0.18 -5.57 20.71
N LEU A 166 -0.65 -6.32 19.97
CA LEU A 166 -1.81 -7.02 20.54
C LEU A 166 -1.41 -8.08 21.58
N TYR A 167 -0.29 -8.80 21.36
CA TYR A 167 0.20 -9.72 22.38
C TYR A 167 0.62 -8.99 23.65
N ALA A 168 1.35 -7.87 23.54
CA ALA A 168 1.77 -7.10 24.71
C ALA A 168 0.57 -6.56 25.51
N GLU A 169 -0.44 -6.03 24.83
CA GLU A 169 -1.69 -5.54 25.43
C GLU A 169 -2.43 -6.65 26.20
N ASN A 170 -2.59 -7.82 25.58
CA ASN A 170 -3.28 -8.96 26.21
C ASN A 170 -2.53 -9.50 27.44
N HIS A 171 -1.19 -9.54 27.40
CA HIS A 171 -0.41 -10.00 28.55
C HIS A 171 -0.45 -8.99 29.70
N GLN A 172 -0.39 -7.68 29.41
CA GLN A 172 -0.54 -6.65 30.43
C GLN A 172 -1.91 -6.74 31.11
N ALA A 173 -2.99 -6.91 30.33
CA ALA A 173 -4.34 -7.09 30.86
C ALA A 173 -4.46 -8.32 31.76
N ALA A 174 -3.87 -9.45 31.37
CA ALA A 174 -3.89 -10.69 32.15
C ALA A 174 -3.07 -10.62 33.45
N THR A 175 -2.01 -9.80 33.49
CA THR A 175 -1.22 -9.58 34.72
C THR A 175 -1.82 -8.55 35.67
N ALA A 176 -2.76 -7.73 35.18
CA ALA A 176 -3.43 -6.69 35.96
C ALA A 176 -4.75 -7.16 36.61
N SER A 177 -5.22 -8.38 36.28
CA SER A 177 -6.39 -9.06 36.85
C SER A 177 -5.99 -10.09 37.90
#